data_AF-A0A9Q9AU92-F1
#
_entry.id   AF-A0A9Q9AU92-F1
#
_cell.length_a   1.000
_cell.length_b   1.000
_cell.length_c   1.000
_cell.angle_alpha   90.00
_cell.angle_beta   90.00
_cell.angle_gamma   90.00
#
_symmetry.space_group_name_H-M   'P 1'
#
loop_
_entity.id
_entity.type
_entity.pdbx_description
1 polymer ?
#
loop_
_entity_poly.entity_id
_entity_poly.type
_entity_poly.pdbx_seq_one_letter_code
_entity_poly.pdbx_strand_id
1 'polypeptide(L)'
;MATGLISSRKRGPSLSQRLPHALTTHLPDISSLMTGLANSLSAHSSHLESASEKGDITCWFLDTRSLWPGARSGQDIWNAPQAADAMSLISVSEQKTITGKMFIQDAKMSLGSALLKRLFISQALDIPWSKVRLARKGDPKHGKPCAVDEVGRPIEGIDFNVSHQAGLVALIGWNGKKRHRYAPNGSIEGFISPNTNFEPDVMVGVDIVCVNERDDYRTIDQEGLDGWVDIYDFVFSDEERWTMKYDVDYITLLDGTHLGREELGRHDREIKRNKQISLTTPSGRDVTFNSDLLVEAKLRRFYTFFCYKEAYIKLAGEALLAPWLKQLEFFNVRSPKPGVPARCSTHGQWGEQVDDVEVHMNGQEVVDVRMKIQAFEESFMVSTAIQGDIQGMKVPGFTKLDLRSEVLSYAHKHLDVSPSERR
;
A
#
# COMPACT_ATOMS: atom_id res chain seq x y z
N MET A 1 -22.41 36.02 -45.54
CA MET A 1 -21.59 36.88 -46.44
C MET A 1 -20.12 36.54 -46.21
N ALA A 2 -19.23 36.86 -47.16
CA ALA A 2 -17.82 36.40 -47.25
C ALA A 2 -17.69 34.85 -47.42
N THR A 3 -17.31 34.28 -48.57
CA THR A 3 -15.97 34.24 -49.24
C THR A 3 -14.88 33.63 -48.35
N GLY A 4 -14.08 32.63 -48.74
CA GLY A 4 -13.70 32.10 -50.07
C GLY A 4 -12.18 31.75 -50.01
N LEU A 5 -11.52 30.94 -50.84
CA LEU A 5 -11.81 30.21 -52.10
C LEU A 5 -10.80 29.03 -52.25
N ILE A 6 -11.18 28.00 -53.03
CA ILE A 6 -10.34 27.17 -53.96
C ILE A 6 -8.99 26.61 -53.42
N SER A 7 -8.79 25.30 -53.18
CA SER A 7 -8.81 24.11 -54.07
C SER A 7 -7.62 23.95 -55.05
N SER A 8 -6.87 22.84 -54.92
CA SER A 8 -6.44 22.06 -56.09
C SER A 8 -6.42 20.55 -55.81
N ARG A 9 -6.61 19.74 -56.87
CA ARG A 9 -6.72 18.26 -56.86
C ARG A 9 -5.86 17.69 -58.00
N LYS A 10 -5.32 16.47 -57.82
CA LYS A 10 -5.14 15.33 -58.79
C LYS A 10 -3.95 14.44 -58.35
N ARG A 11 -3.88 13.13 -58.62
CA ARG A 11 -4.83 12.03 -58.95
C ARG A 11 -4.05 10.69 -58.79
N GLY A 12 -4.74 9.56 -58.55
CA GLY A 12 -4.15 8.20 -58.63
C GLY A 12 -4.07 7.67 -60.08
N PRO A 13 -4.05 6.33 -60.36
CA PRO A 13 -4.38 5.16 -59.52
C PRO A 13 -3.12 4.31 -59.20
N SER A 14 -3.02 2.96 -59.08
CA SER A 14 -3.91 1.79 -59.36
C SER A 14 -3.48 0.51 -58.61
N LEU A 15 -4.34 -0.52 -58.62
CA LEU A 15 -4.18 -1.85 -58.00
C LEU A 15 -3.29 -2.84 -58.79
N SER A 16 -2.79 -3.87 -58.12
CA SER A 16 -2.78 -5.26 -58.63
C SER A 16 -2.80 -6.29 -57.47
N GLN A 17 -3.15 -7.55 -57.76
CA GLN A 17 -3.36 -8.63 -56.77
C GLN A 17 -2.27 -9.71 -56.84
N ARG A 18 -2.03 -10.47 -55.74
CA ARG A 18 -2.03 -11.96 -55.72
C ARG A 18 -1.71 -12.58 -54.34
N LEU A 19 -2.21 -13.81 -54.17
CA LEU A 19 -2.00 -14.85 -53.14
C LEU A 19 -2.26 -16.21 -53.85
N PRO A 20 -1.98 -17.41 -53.29
CA PRO A 20 -1.32 -17.77 -52.03
C PRO A 20 -0.22 -18.88 -52.20
N HIS A 21 0.12 -19.56 -51.09
CA HIS A 21 0.78 -20.88 -50.95
C HIS A 21 2.30 -21.06 -51.16
N ALA A 22 2.97 -21.45 -50.07
CA ALA A 22 3.60 -22.77 -49.94
C ALA A 22 3.69 -23.19 -48.46
N LEU A 23 3.70 -24.50 -48.17
CA LEU A 23 3.96 -25.08 -46.85
C LEU A 23 5.30 -25.83 -46.89
N THR A 24 6.20 -25.59 -45.94
CA THR A 24 7.33 -26.48 -45.64
C THR A 24 7.62 -26.48 -44.14
N THR A 25 7.55 -27.67 -43.53
CA THR A 25 7.96 -27.94 -42.15
C THR A 25 9.47 -28.07 -42.03
N HIS A 26 10.07 -27.66 -40.91
CA HIS A 26 11.21 -28.36 -40.30
C HIS A 26 11.35 -28.02 -38.80
N LEU A 27 11.94 -28.94 -38.03
CA LEU A 27 12.13 -28.87 -36.58
C LEU A 27 13.40 -28.07 -36.18
N PRO A 28 13.49 -27.55 -34.94
CA PRO A 28 14.72 -26.96 -34.42
C PRO A 28 15.82 -28.03 -34.20
N ASP A 29 17.08 -27.59 -34.31
CA ASP A 29 18.26 -28.46 -34.26
C ASP A 29 18.69 -28.82 -32.81
N ILE A 30 19.30 -29.99 -32.64
CA ILE A 30 19.54 -30.65 -31.35
C ILE A 30 21.03 -30.51 -30.95
N SER A 31 21.51 -29.26 -30.87
CA SER A 31 22.94 -28.95 -30.69
C SER A 31 23.29 -28.18 -29.38
N SER A 32 22.30 -27.81 -28.56
CA SER A 32 22.50 -27.11 -27.28
C SER A 32 22.38 -27.98 -26.01
N LEU A 33 22.06 -29.28 -26.17
CA LEU A 33 21.63 -30.17 -25.07
C LEU A 33 22.76 -31.06 -24.50
N MET A 34 24.04 -30.70 -24.74
CA MET A 34 25.21 -31.56 -24.47
C MET A 34 26.39 -30.85 -23.76
N THR A 35 26.12 -29.92 -22.86
CA THR A 35 27.13 -29.35 -21.94
C THR A 35 26.72 -29.39 -20.45
N GLY A 36 25.53 -29.94 -20.14
CA GLY A 36 24.96 -30.01 -18.79
C GLY A 36 25.20 -31.33 -18.04
N LEU A 37 26.37 -31.96 -18.17
CA LEU A 37 26.64 -33.28 -17.56
C LEU A 37 28.07 -33.49 -17.02
N ALA A 38 28.88 -32.44 -16.89
CA ALA A 38 30.30 -32.54 -16.52
C ALA A 38 30.76 -31.48 -15.50
N ASN A 39 30.16 -31.47 -14.31
CA ASN A 39 30.80 -30.94 -13.08
C ASN A 39 30.19 -31.45 -11.75
N SER A 40 29.27 -32.41 -11.80
CA SER A 40 28.82 -33.16 -10.63
C SER A 40 29.88 -34.19 -10.22
N LEU A 41 30.91 -33.79 -9.45
CA LEU A 41 31.75 -34.64 -8.57
C LEU A 41 32.92 -33.87 -7.90
N SER A 42 32.63 -32.81 -7.12
CA SER A 42 33.58 -32.30 -6.11
C SER A 42 32.88 -31.44 -5.05
N ALA A 43 33.18 -31.71 -3.77
CA ALA A 43 32.71 -31.02 -2.55
C ALA A 43 31.35 -31.43 -1.94
N HIS A 44 31.29 -32.63 -1.34
CA HIS A 44 30.38 -32.86 -0.20
C HIS A 44 30.91 -32.13 1.05
N SER A 45 30.55 -30.85 1.19
CA SER A 45 30.50 -30.20 2.50
C SER A 45 29.11 -30.42 3.09
N SER A 46 29.00 -31.21 4.15
CA SER A 46 27.72 -31.52 4.80
C SER A 46 27.26 -30.35 5.68
N HIS A 47 26.80 -29.27 5.06
CA HIS A 47 25.97 -28.30 5.78
C HIS A 47 24.64 -28.96 6.15
N LEU A 48 24.35 -29.02 7.45
CA LEU A 48 22.99 -29.27 7.90
C LEU A 48 22.15 -28.04 7.50
N GLU A 49 21.14 -28.24 6.68
CA GLU A 49 20.08 -27.26 6.48
C GLU A 49 19.30 -27.13 7.81
N SER A 50 19.68 -26.15 8.62
CA SER A 50 18.99 -25.83 9.86
C SER A 50 17.58 -25.35 9.53
N ALA A 51 16.55 -26.03 10.06
CA ALA A 51 15.15 -25.77 9.77
C ALA A 51 14.62 -24.44 10.38
N SER A 52 15.12 -23.29 9.92
CA SER A 52 14.66 -21.95 10.32
C SER A 52 15.15 -20.79 9.41
N GLU A 53 15.21 -20.95 8.08
CA GLU A 53 15.51 -19.84 7.14
C GLU A 53 14.31 -19.42 6.25
N LYS A 54 13.07 -19.57 6.75
CA LYS A 54 11.92 -18.86 6.15
C LYS A 54 11.91 -17.40 6.59
N GLY A 55 11.80 -16.48 5.63
CA GLY A 55 11.61 -15.05 5.87
C GLY A 55 10.29 -14.73 6.59
N ASP A 56 10.13 -13.49 7.04
CA ASP A 56 8.96 -13.02 7.79
C ASP A 56 8.45 -11.66 7.31
N ILE A 57 7.12 -11.49 7.42
CA ILE A 57 6.42 -10.22 7.18
C ILE A 57 6.14 -9.57 8.54
N THR A 58 6.44 -8.29 8.65
CA THR A 58 6.18 -7.45 9.82
C THR A 58 5.17 -6.35 9.47
N CYS A 59 4.18 -6.12 10.33
CA CYS A 59 3.18 -5.06 10.19
C CYS A 59 3.12 -4.21 11.46
N TRP A 60 3.46 -2.92 11.35
CA TRP A 60 3.51 -1.97 12.47
C TRP A 60 2.57 -0.79 12.27
N PHE A 61 2.06 -0.27 13.38
CA PHE A 61 1.11 0.83 13.40
C PHE A 61 1.50 1.83 14.50
N LEU A 62 1.55 3.12 14.17
CA LEU A 62 1.96 4.18 15.08
C LEU A 62 0.93 5.31 15.06
N ASP A 63 0.49 5.71 16.25
CA ASP A 63 -0.50 6.76 16.46
C ASP A 63 0.21 8.04 16.88
N THR A 64 0.34 9.00 15.96
CA THR A 64 1.08 10.25 16.19
C THR A 64 0.19 11.40 16.72
N ARG A 65 -1.12 11.17 16.85
CA ARG A 65 -2.12 12.18 17.22
C ARG A 65 -1.89 12.75 18.63
N SER A 66 -1.49 11.89 19.57
CA SER A 66 -1.16 12.25 20.96
C SER A 66 0.30 12.65 21.17
N LEU A 67 1.19 12.36 20.21
CA LEU A 67 2.63 12.58 20.35
C LEU A 67 2.97 14.06 20.28
N TRP A 68 3.94 14.48 21.09
CA TRP A 68 4.47 15.85 21.12
C TRP A 68 3.39 16.94 21.24
N PRO A 69 2.59 16.97 22.33
CA PRO A 69 1.49 17.92 22.52
C PRO A 69 1.95 19.39 22.67
N GLY A 70 3.25 19.62 22.88
CA GLY A 70 3.85 20.96 22.87
C GLY A 70 4.01 21.56 21.46
N ALA A 71 4.04 20.74 20.40
CA ALA A 71 4.21 21.23 19.03
C ALA A 71 2.84 21.63 18.43
N ARG A 72 2.60 22.93 18.30
CA ARG A 72 1.35 23.51 17.77
C ARG A 72 1.50 23.88 16.29
N SER A 73 0.37 24.12 15.62
CA SER A 73 0.39 24.65 14.25
C SER A 73 1.12 25.99 14.20
N GLY A 74 1.93 26.22 13.16
CA GLY A 74 2.80 27.40 13.04
C GLY A 74 4.06 27.39 13.91
N GLN A 75 4.37 26.28 14.63
CA GLN A 75 5.63 26.11 15.36
C GLN A 75 6.48 25.02 14.70
N ASP A 76 7.80 25.23 14.66
CA ASP A 76 8.76 24.20 14.24
C ASP A 76 8.74 23.02 15.23
N ILE A 77 8.77 21.79 14.69
CA ILE A 77 8.79 20.52 15.43
C ILE A 77 9.95 20.44 16.43
N TRP A 78 11.09 21.08 16.14
CA TRP A 78 12.23 21.17 17.06
C TRP A 78 11.89 21.78 18.43
N ASN A 79 10.83 22.59 18.53
CA ASN A 79 10.44 23.25 19.79
C ASN A 79 9.74 22.31 20.80
N ALA A 80 9.35 21.09 20.40
CA ALA A 80 8.88 20.08 21.35
C ALA A 80 10.08 19.25 21.85
N PRO A 81 10.40 19.24 23.15
CA PRO A 81 11.63 18.60 23.65
C PRO A 81 11.76 17.10 23.31
N GLN A 82 10.66 16.36 23.38
CA GLN A 82 10.61 14.94 22.99
C GLN A 82 10.63 14.71 21.47
N ALA A 83 10.42 15.76 20.67
CA ALA A 83 10.56 15.69 19.21
C ALA A 83 11.99 16.03 18.78
N ALA A 84 12.67 16.93 19.48
CA ALA A 84 14.10 17.22 19.25
C ALA A 84 14.99 15.97 19.44
N ASP A 85 14.73 15.17 20.49
CA ASP A 85 15.39 13.86 20.69
C ASP A 85 15.15 12.92 19.49
N ALA A 86 13.88 12.73 19.11
CA ALA A 86 13.48 11.91 17.97
C ALA A 86 14.04 12.41 16.63
N MET A 87 14.16 13.73 16.43
CA MET A 87 14.78 14.34 15.26
C MET A 87 16.30 14.15 15.24
N SER A 88 16.97 14.08 16.40
CA SER A 88 18.41 13.80 16.47
C SER A 88 18.77 12.37 16.01
N LEU A 89 17.83 11.44 16.08
CA LEU A 89 17.98 10.03 15.69
C LEU A 89 17.71 9.77 14.19
N ILE A 90 17.44 10.80 13.38
CA ILE A 90 17.25 10.67 11.92
C ILE A 90 18.31 11.49 11.16
N SER A 91 18.49 11.21 9.86
CA SER A 91 19.50 11.90 9.05
C SER A 91 19.19 13.38 8.85
N VAL A 92 20.21 14.22 8.70
CA VAL A 92 20.08 15.68 8.43
C VAL A 92 19.19 15.98 7.20
N SER A 93 19.21 15.09 6.20
CA SER A 93 18.31 15.14 5.05
C SER A 93 16.84 14.89 5.43
N GLU A 94 16.56 13.90 6.29
CA GLU A 94 15.20 13.65 6.78
C GLU A 94 14.74 14.79 7.70
N GLN A 95 15.60 15.27 8.60
CA GLN A 95 15.35 16.45 9.44
C GLN A 95 14.90 17.65 8.61
N LYS A 96 15.66 17.99 7.55
CA LYS A 96 15.35 19.10 6.65
C LYS A 96 14.00 18.91 5.94
N THR A 97 13.67 17.69 5.50
CA THR A 97 12.38 17.37 4.88
C THR A 97 11.20 17.47 5.87
N ILE A 98 11.42 17.16 7.15
CA ILE A 98 10.40 17.20 8.20
C ILE A 98 10.17 18.64 8.71
N THR A 99 11.23 19.40 8.97
CA THR A 99 11.14 20.83 9.35
C THR A 99 10.54 21.69 8.22
N GLY A 100 10.69 21.28 6.95
CA GLY A 100 10.10 21.96 5.80
C GLY A 100 8.58 21.77 5.62
N LYS A 101 7.86 21.10 6.54
CA LYS A 101 6.42 20.87 6.46
C LYS A 101 5.63 22.09 6.96
N MET A 102 4.58 22.47 6.22
CA MET A 102 3.71 23.60 6.58
C MET A 102 2.85 23.31 7.83
N PHE A 103 2.33 22.09 7.95
CA PHE A 103 1.50 21.66 9.08
C PHE A 103 2.28 20.74 10.00
N ILE A 104 2.14 20.95 11.31
CA ILE A 104 2.85 20.15 12.30
C ILE A 104 2.41 18.68 12.27
N GLN A 105 1.16 18.41 11.91
CA GLN A 105 0.62 17.06 11.72
C GLN A 105 1.43 16.27 10.67
N ASP A 106 1.76 16.90 9.53
CA ASP A 106 2.58 16.28 8.49
C ASP A 106 4.01 16.02 8.98
N ALA A 107 4.57 16.94 9.77
CA ALA A 107 5.90 16.76 10.37
C ALA A 107 5.91 15.58 11.36
N LYS A 108 4.86 15.44 12.20
CA LYS A 108 4.70 14.32 13.13
C LYS A 108 4.58 12.98 12.40
N MET A 109 3.74 12.88 11.38
CA MET A 109 3.61 11.67 10.54
C MET A 109 4.90 11.34 9.80
N SER A 110 5.58 12.35 9.25
CA SER A 110 6.85 12.18 8.52
C SER A 110 7.98 11.73 9.44
N LEU A 111 8.06 12.25 10.66
CA LEU A 111 9.03 11.83 11.68
C LEU A 111 8.75 10.41 12.17
N GLY A 112 7.49 10.07 12.49
CA GLY A 112 7.09 8.70 12.82
C GLY A 112 7.47 7.72 11.71
N SER A 113 7.20 8.08 10.46
CA SER A 113 7.56 7.28 9.28
C SER A 113 9.07 7.12 9.11
N ALA A 114 9.87 8.17 9.36
CA ALA A 114 11.34 8.10 9.34
C ALA A 114 11.87 7.10 10.37
N LEU A 115 11.35 7.16 11.60
CA LEU A 115 11.74 6.30 12.72
C LEU A 115 11.33 4.84 12.50
N LEU A 116 10.10 4.58 12.03
CA LEU A 116 9.65 3.20 11.74
C LEU A 116 10.48 2.53 10.64
N LYS A 117 10.81 3.24 9.55
CA LYS A 117 11.71 2.70 8.52
C LYS A 117 13.09 2.36 9.11
N ARG A 118 13.65 3.22 9.97
CA ARG A 118 14.97 2.98 10.60
C ARG A 118 14.95 1.80 11.56
N LEU A 119 13.89 1.67 12.35
CA LEU A 119 13.67 0.52 13.23
C LEU A 119 13.64 -0.79 12.43
N PHE A 120 12.85 -0.83 11.35
CA PHE A 120 12.71 -2.01 10.51
C PHE A 120 14.05 -2.40 9.86
N ILE A 121 14.75 -1.46 9.23
CA ILE A 121 16.02 -1.73 8.53
C ILE A 121 17.11 -2.17 9.53
N SER A 122 17.19 -1.56 10.72
CA SER A 122 18.14 -1.98 11.76
C SER A 122 17.87 -3.40 12.25
N GLN A 123 16.60 -3.75 12.52
CA GLN A 123 16.22 -5.08 13.00
C GLN A 123 16.36 -6.18 11.93
N ALA A 124 15.96 -5.91 10.68
CA ALA A 124 15.98 -6.90 9.61
C ALA A 124 17.41 -7.21 9.12
N LEU A 125 18.29 -6.21 9.06
CA LEU A 125 19.68 -6.35 8.56
C LEU A 125 20.71 -6.56 9.67
N ASP A 126 20.29 -6.58 10.94
CA ASP A 126 21.13 -6.66 12.13
C ASP A 126 22.23 -5.57 12.19
N ILE A 127 21.93 -4.34 11.73
CA ILE A 127 22.87 -3.21 11.71
C ILE A 127 22.60 -2.16 12.80
N PRO A 128 23.64 -1.45 13.29
CA PRO A 128 23.48 -0.28 14.15
C PRO A 128 22.55 0.78 13.55
N TRP A 129 21.81 1.48 14.40
CA TRP A 129 20.86 2.53 13.98
C TRP A 129 21.58 3.68 13.24
N SER A 130 22.77 4.07 13.69
CA SER A 130 23.61 5.10 13.04
C SER A 130 24.16 4.68 11.67
N LYS A 131 24.17 3.37 11.37
CA LYS A 131 24.55 2.80 10.07
C LYS A 131 23.41 2.73 9.06
N VAL A 132 22.14 2.82 9.47
CA VAL A 132 20.99 2.75 8.55
C VAL A 132 21.04 3.89 7.50
N ARG A 133 21.04 3.52 6.22
CA ARG A 133 20.94 4.42 5.06
C ARG A 133 19.70 4.06 4.23
N LEU A 134 19.14 5.06 3.54
CA LEU A 134 17.96 4.89 2.69
C LEU A 134 18.14 5.64 1.37
N ALA A 135 17.59 5.07 0.30
CA ALA A 135 17.41 5.72 -1.00
C ALA A 135 15.98 5.46 -1.53
N ARG A 136 15.77 5.59 -2.84
CA ARG A 136 14.55 5.20 -3.56
C ARG A 136 14.90 4.29 -4.73
N LYS A 137 14.10 3.25 -4.99
CA LYS A 137 14.18 2.38 -6.16
C LYS A 137 13.73 3.16 -7.41
N GLY A 138 14.50 3.11 -8.49
CA GLY A 138 14.17 3.78 -9.75
C GLY A 138 14.27 5.31 -9.65
N ASP A 139 13.14 6.00 -9.52
CA ASP A 139 13.10 7.48 -9.49
C ASP A 139 13.57 8.04 -8.12
N PRO A 140 14.55 8.97 -8.10
CA PRO A 140 15.16 9.47 -6.86
C PRO A 140 14.25 10.40 -6.03
N LYS A 141 13.07 10.76 -6.53
CA LYS A 141 12.10 11.67 -5.88
C LYS A 141 10.79 10.95 -5.53
N HIS A 142 10.29 10.12 -6.44
CA HIS A 142 8.98 9.48 -6.39
C HIS A 142 9.03 7.97 -6.09
N GLY A 143 10.10 7.28 -6.47
CA GLY A 143 10.22 5.82 -6.37
C GLY A 143 10.16 5.28 -4.93
N LYS A 144 9.83 4.00 -4.80
CA LYS A 144 9.67 3.31 -3.49
C LYS A 144 10.93 3.43 -2.61
N PRO A 145 10.85 3.88 -1.34
CA PRO A 145 12.00 3.90 -0.45
C PRO A 145 12.63 2.51 -0.25
N CYS A 146 13.95 2.44 -0.12
CA CYS A 146 14.68 1.19 0.09
C CYS A 146 15.88 1.36 1.03
N ALA A 147 16.36 0.25 1.59
CA ALA A 147 17.62 0.18 2.32
C ALA A 147 18.80 0.13 1.33
N VAL A 148 19.88 0.85 1.65
CA VAL A 148 21.10 0.90 0.84
C VAL A 148 22.36 0.82 1.70
N ASP A 149 23.48 0.49 1.07
CA ASP A 149 24.80 0.48 1.71
C ASP A 149 25.46 1.88 1.79
N GLU A 150 26.73 1.92 2.24
CA GLU A 150 27.50 3.17 2.37
C GLU A 150 27.80 3.87 1.04
N VAL A 151 27.59 3.22 -0.12
CA VAL A 151 27.73 3.83 -1.46
C VAL A 151 26.41 3.94 -2.23
N GLY A 152 25.27 3.66 -1.59
CA GLY A 152 23.94 3.83 -2.16
C GLY A 152 23.43 2.65 -3.00
N ARG A 153 24.07 1.48 -2.96
CA ARG A 153 23.58 0.27 -3.64
C ARG A 153 22.41 -0.35 -2.85
N PRO A 154 21.29 -0.75 -3.51
CA PRO A 154 20.23 -1.50 -2.86
C PRO A 154 20.71 -2.78 -2.18
N ILE A 155 20.11 -3.07 -1.03
CA ILE A 155 20.33 -4.29 -0.26
C ILE A 155 19.25 -5.31 -0.65
N GLU A 156 19.67 -6.54 -0.92
CA GLU A 156 18.76 -7.65 -1.28
C GLU A 156 18.04 -8.25 -0.06
N GLY A 157 17.03 -9.10 -0.28
CA GLY A 157 16.37 -9.83 0.80
C GLY A 157 15.54 -8.99 1.77
N ILE A 158 15.44 -7.68 1.54
CA ILE A 158 14.64 -6.74 2.32
C ILE A 158 13.75 -5.89 1.39
N ASP A 159 12.50 -5.71 1.79
CA ASP A 159 11.60 -4.72 1.17
C ASP A 159 10.69 -4.12 2.25
N PHE A 160 10.25 -2.88 2.08
CA PHE A 160 9.31 -2.26 3.01
C PHE A 160 8.49 -1.16 2.32
N ASN A 161 7.37 -0.83 2.94
CA ASN A 161 6.54 0.29 2.53
C ASN A 161 5.91 0.97 3.75
N VAL A 162 5.58 2.25 3.64
CA VAL A 162 4.97 3.05 4.71
C VAL A 162 3.96 4.02 4.12
N SER A 163 2.78 4.12 4.73
CA SER A 163 1.73 5.10 4.40
C SER A 163 1.22 5.78 5.67
N HIS A 164 0.64 6.97 5.54
CA HIS A 164 0.19 7.78 6.68
C HIS A 164 -0.98 8.72 6.31
N GLN A 165 -1.98 8.83 7.19
CA GLN A 165 -3.12 9.74 7.02
C GLN A 165 -3.70 10.16 8.38
N ALA A 166 -4.17 11.41 8.49
CA ALA A 166 -4.77 12.04 9.68
C ALA A 166 -4.11 11.72 11.05
N GLY A 167 -2.78 11.65 11.08
CA GLY A 167 -1.97 11.40 12.28
C GLY A 167 -1.68 9.93 12.59
N LEU A 168 -2.09 8.99 11.75
CA LEU A 168 -1.77 7.56 11.85
C LEU A 168 -0.72 7.18 10.80
N VAL A 169 0.19 6.27 11.16
CA VAL A 169 1.27 5.76 10.29
C VAL A 169 1.26 4.23 10.32
N ALA A 170 1.26 3.60 9.15
CA ALA A 170 1.33 2.15 9.00
C ALA A 170 2.58 1.76 8.19
N LEU A 171 3.33 0.75 8.65
CA LEU A 171 4.48 0.16 7.95
C LEU A 171 4.23 -1.33 7.71
N ILE A 172 4.61 -1.82 6.53
CA ILE A 172 4.84 -3.23 6.25
C ILE A 172 6.30 -3.44 5.85
N GLY A 173 6.89 -4.56 6.27
CA GLY A 173 8.25 -4.95 5.92
C GLY A 173 8.38 -6.45 5.67
N TRP A 174 9.21 -6.82 4.72
CA TRP A 174 9.66 -8.19 4.43
C TRP A 174 11.12 -8.35 4.83
N ASN A 175 11.39 -9.34 5.67
CA ASN A 175 12.73 -9.79 6.01
C ASN A 175 12.92 -11.22 5.48
N GLY A 176 13.61 -11.37 4.35
CA GLY A 176 13.95 -12.66 3.76
C GLY A 176 15.03 -13.44 4.52
N LYS A 177 15.58 -12.90 5.62
CA LYS A 177 16.65 -13.50 6.45
C LYS A 177 17.91 -13.93 5.67
N LYS A 178 18.16 -13.32 4.51
CA LYS A 178 19.35 -13.59 3.69
C LYS A 178 20.61 -13.25 4.46
N ARG A 179 21.65 -14.07 4.31
CA ARG A 179 22.94 -13.85 4.98
C ARG A 179 23.73 -12.77 4.24
N HIS A 180 23.86 -11.61 4.84
CA HIS A 180 24.57 -10.47 4.25
C HIS A 180 26.07 -10.50 4.55
N ARG A 181 26.85 -9.82 3.70
CA ARG A 181 28.25 -9.48 4.01
C ARG A 181 28.30 -8.14 4.72
N TYR A 182 29.19 -8.05 5.70
CA TYR A 182 29.44 -6.83 6.46
C TYR A 182 30.88 -6.37 6.22
N ALA A 183 31.05 -5.07 5.99
CA ALA A 183 32.36 -4.45 5.90
C ALA A 183 33.03 -4.37 7.29
N PRO A 184 34.37 -4.25 7.37
CA PRO A 184 35.10 -4.20 8.65
C PRO A 184 34.70 -3.05 9.60
N ASN A 185 33.91 -2.09 9.14
CA ASN A 185 33.41 -0.96 9.92
C ASN A 185 31.97 -1.16 10.45
N GLY A 186 31.43 -2.38 10.40
CA GLY A 186 30.08 -2.72 10.87
C GLY A 186 28.93 -2.26 9.96
N SER A 187 29.21 -1.81 8.73
CA SER A 187 28.19 -1.59 7.70
C SER A 187 27.92 -2.86 6.89
N ILE A 188 26.78 -2.89 6.21
CA ILE A 188 26.36 -3.97 5.30
C ILE A 188 26.79 -3.63 3.87
N GLU A 189 27.28 -4.63 3.11
CA GLU A 189 27.62 -4.47 1.70
C GLU A 189 26.40 -4.68 0.79
N GLY A 190 26.10 -3.73 -0.10
CA GLY A 190 25.09 -3.89 -1.14
C GLY A 190 25.61 -4.73 -2.30
N PHE A 191 24.90 -5.80 -2.67
CA PHE A 191 25.35 -6.76 -3.68
C PHE A 191 25.05 -6.31 -5.12
N ILE A 192 24.16 -5.31 -5.31
CA ILE A 192 23.53 -5.02 -6.59
C ILE A 192 24.07 -3.70 -7.18
N SER A 193 24.48 -3.71 -8.45
CA SER A 193 24.81 -2.48 -9.19
C SER A 193 23.54 -1.66 -9.45
N PRO A 194 23.55 -0.30 -9.37
CA PRO A 194 22.34 0.53 -9.41
C PRO A 194 21.40 0.37 -10.62
N ASN A 195 21.87 -0.25 -11.71
CA ASN A 195 21.13 -0.45 -12.96
C ASN A 195 20.58 -1.89 -13.13
N THR A 196 20.62 -2.73 -12.08
CA THR A 196 20.18 -4.13 -12.17
C THR A 196 18.76 -4.29 -11.65
N ASN A 197 17.82 -4.64 -12.52
CA ASN A 197 16.45 -4.96 -12.11
C ASN A 197 16.43 -6.30 -11.37
N PHE A 198 16.41 -6.25 -10.04
CA PHE A 198 16.11 -7.39 -9.19
C PHE A 198 14.90 -7.04 -8.31
N GLU A 199 13.81 -7.77 -8.48
CA GLU A 199 12.67 -7.69 -7.57
C GLU A 199 12.93 -8.62 -6.38
N PRO A 200 12.70 -8.16 -5.13
CA PRO A 200 12.92 -8.98 -3.95
C PRO A 200 11.95 -10.16 -3.93
N ASP A 201 12.41 -11.28 -3.38
CA ASP A 201 11.70 -12.57 -3.28
C ASP A 201 10.24 -12.44 -2.79
N VAL A 202 9.99 -11.43 -1.94
CA VAL A 202 8.67 -10.86 -1.69
C VAL A 202 8.75 -9.33 -1.76
N MET A 203 7.84 -8.70 -2.50
CA MET A 203 7.55 -7.26 -2.44
C MET A 203 6.38 -6.99 -1.49
N VAL A 204 6.40 -5.82 -0.82
CA VAL A 204 5.36 -5.42 0.13
C VAL A 204 4.84 -4.00 -0.10
N GLY A 205 3.54 -3.77 0.10
CA GLY A 205 2.89 -2.46 0.01
C GLY A 205 1.88 -2.27 1.15
N VAL A 206 1.73 -1.05 1.65
CA VAL A 206 0.71 -0.71 2.65
C VAL A 206 0.05 0.60 2.29
N ASP A 207 -1.24 0.70 2.56
CA ASP A 207 -1.92 1.98 2.56
C ASP A 207 -2.84 2.15 3.78
N ILE A 208 -3.14 3.40 4.13
CA ILE A 208 -4.11 3.76 5.16
C ILE A 208 -4.96 4.93 4.65
N VAL A 209 -6.27 4.76 4.74
CA VAL A 209 -7.26 5.75 4.28
C VAL A 209 -8.17 6.20 5.42
N CYS A 210 -8.53 7.49 5.44
CA CYS A 210 -9.60 8.04 6.28
C CYS A 210 -10.83 8.35 5.41
N VAL A 211 -11.95 7.68 5.65
CA VAL A 211 -13.15 7.76 4.79
C VAL A 211 -13.94 9.07 4.94
N ASN A 212 -13.66 9.84 6.00
CA ASN A 212 -14.41 11.04 6.41
C ASN A 212 -13.55 12.31 6.50
N GLU A 213 -12.33 12.32 5.93
CA GLU A 213 -11.43 13.49 6.00
C GLU A 213 -11.71 14.56 4.93
N ARG A 214 -12.39 14.18 3.83
CA ARG A 214 -12.70 15.07 2.70
C ARG A 214 -14.13 15.59 2.79
N ASP A 215 -14.33 16.82 2.31
CA ASP A 215 -15.66 17.41 2.06
C ASP A 215 -16.27 16.84 0.76
N ASP A 216 -16.42 15.50 0.72
CA ASP A 216 -17.01 14.78 -0.41
C ASP A 216 -18.51 15.09 -0.52
N TYR A 217 -19.17 15.32 0.62
CA TYR A 217 -20.58 15.66 0.73
C TYR A 217 -20.96 16.89 -0.08
N ARG A 218 -20.14 17.95 -0.12
CA ARG A 218 -20.41 19.15 -0.92
C ARG A 218 -20.49 18.86 -2.42
N THR A 219 -19.75 17.89 -2.95
CA THR A 219 -19.87 17.48 -4.36
C THR A 219 -20.99 16.47 -4.54
N ILE A 220 -21.18 15.51 -3.63
CA ILE A 220 -22.26 14.51 -3.68
C ILE A 220 -23.66 15.17 -3.62
N ASP A 221 -23.82 16.23 -2.84
CA ASP A 221 -25.07 17.00 -2.75
C ASP A 221 -25.35 17.83 -4.02
N GLN A 222 -24.33 18.11 -4.84
CA GLN A 222 -24.43 18.90 -6.09
C GLN A 222 -24.60 18.00 -7.33
N GLU A 223 -23.78 16.96 -7.45
CA GLU A 223 -23.64 16.13 -8.65
C GLU A 223 -24.21 14.71 -8.48
N GLY A 224 -24.43 14.26 -7.24
CA GLY A 224 -24.72 12.86 -6.91
C GLY A 224 -23.45 12.07 -6.61
N LEU A 225 -23.60 10.93 -5.93
CA LEU A 225 -22.48 10.02 -5.66
C LEU A 225 -21.92 9.41 -6.96
N ASP A 226 -22.77 9.20 -7.97
CA ASP A 226 -22.38 8.73 -9.28
C ASP A 226 -21.47 9.72 -10.02
N GLY A 227 -21.77 11.02 -9.95
CA GLY A 227 -20.88 12.09 -10.42
C GLY A 227 -19.54 12.12 -9.67
N TRP A 228 -19.58 12.06 -8.33
CA TRP A 228 -18.37 12.06 -7.49
C TRP A 228 -17.44 10.85 -7.75
N VAL A 229 -18.00 9.65 -7.95
CA VAL A 229 -17.20 8.45 -8.31
C VAL A 229 -16.57 8.59 -9.70
N ASP A 230 -17.24 9.26 -10.64
CA ASP A 230 -16.74 9.41 -12.03
C ASP A 230 -15.61 10.42 -12.18
N ILE A 231 -15.31 11.22 -11.15
CA ILE A 231 -14.07 12.01 -11.05
C ILE A 231 -12.82 11.10 -11.12
N TYR A 232 -12.95 9.82 -10.77
CA TYR A 232 -11.86 8.84 -10.72
C TYR A 232 -11.88 7.85 -11.89
N ASP A 233 -12.49 8.20 -13.03
CA ASP A 233 -12.58 7.34 -14.22
C ASP A 233 -11.21 6.91 -14.80
N PHE A 234 -10.15 7.65 -14.49
CA PHE A 234 -8.76 7.37 -14.86
C PHE A 234 -8.03 6.42 -13.89
N VAL A 235 -8.57 6.16 -12.70
CA VAL A 235 -7.99 5.29 -11.67
C VAL A 235 -8.67 3.91 -11.64
N PHE A 236 -9.98 3.88 -11.83
CA PHE A 236 -10.79 2.67 -11.67
C PHE A 236 -11.44 2.23 -12.96
N SER A 237 -11.66 0.92 -13.10
CA SER A 237 -12.41 0.36 -14.22
C SER A 237 -13.89 0.77 -14.18
N ASP A 238 -14.60 0.51 -15.27
CA ASP A 238 -16.01 0.87 -15.39
C ASP A 238 -16.89 -0.07 -14.53
N GLU A 239 -16.45 -1.32 -14.32
CA GLU A 239 -17.07 -2.29 -13.41
C GLU A 239 -16.79 -1.95 -11.95
N GLU A 240 -15.53 -1.63 -11.60
CA GLU A 240 -15.18 -1.20 -10.24
C GLU A 240 -16.04 0.00 -9.80
N ARG A 241 -16.11 1.05 -10.64
CA ARG A 241 -16.96 2.24 -10.40
C ARG A 241 -18.45 1.88 -10.33
N TRP A 242 -18.93 0.93 -11.13
CA TRP A 242 -20.32 0.49 -11.06
C TRP A 242 -20.64 -0.13 -9.69
N THR A 243 -19.77 -1.02 -9.15
CA THR A 243 -20.00 -1.56 -7.79
C THR A 243 -19.87 -0.49 -6.72
N MET A 244 -18.96 0.48 -6.83
CA MET A 244 -18.87 1.59 -5.85
C MET A 244 -20.15 2.43 -5.79
N LYS A 245 -20.85 2.59 -6.91
CA LYS A 245 -22.09 3.38 -7.00
C LYS A 245 -23.35 2.64 -6.57
N TYR A 246 -23.41 1.31 -6.71
CA TYR A 246 -24.68 0.57 -6.61
C TYR A 246 -24.65 -0.68 -5.72
N ASP A 247 -23.48 -1.19 -5.33
CA ASP A 247 -23.39 -2.25 -4.32
C ASP A 247 -23.31 -1.65 -2.90
N VAL A 248 -23.98 -2.32 -1.96
CA VAL A 248 -23.85 -2.06 -0.52
C VAL A 248 -23.66 -3.40 0.17
N ASP A 249 -22.61 -3.49 1.00
CA ASP A 249 -22.29 -4.71 1.75
C ASP A 249 -23.19 -4.82 3.00
N TYR A 250 -23.28 -3.72 3.74
CA TYR A 250 -24.20 -3.50 4.85
C TYR A 250 -24.38 -1.99 5.10
N ILE A 251 -25.40 -1.59 5.86
CA ILE A 251 -25.42 -0.30 6.60
C ILE A 251 -25.51 -0.56 8.10
N THR A 252 -25.16 0.43 8.92
CA THR A 252 -25.35 0.40 10.38
C THR A 252 -26.44 1.39 10.76
N LEU A 253 -27.48 0.93 11.47
CA LEU A 253 -28.57 1.76 11.96
C LEU A 253 -28.19 2.46 13.27
N LEU A 254 -29.00 3.44 13.69
CA LEU A 254 -28.75 4.26 14.90
C LEU A 254 -28.80 3.46 16.22
N ASP A 255 -29.37 2.24 16.21
CA ASP A 255 -29.37 1.30 17.33
C ASP A 255 -28.13 0.38 17.35
N GLY A 256 -27.23 0.53 16.36
CA GLY A 256 -26.05 -0.31 16.17
C GLY A 256 -26.31 -1.64 15.45
N THR A 257 -27.56 -1.95 15.08
CA THR A 257 -27.85 -3.12 14.25
C THR A 257 -27.43 -2.89 12.80
N HIS A 258 -27.04 -3.95 12.11
CA HIS A 258 -26.72 -3.88 10.68
C HIS A 258 -27.92 -4.33 9.83
N LEU A 259 -28.07 -3.75 8.63
CA LEU A 259 -28.83 -4.35 7.53
C LEU A 259 -27.87 -4.84 6.46
N GLY A 260 -27.97 -6.12 6.08
CA GLY A 260 -27.16 -6.69 5.00
C GLY A 260 -27.71 -6.39 3.60
N ARG A 261 -26.91 -6.65 2.56
CA ARG A 261 -27.28 -6.54 1.14
C ARG A 261 -28.67 -7.12 0.81
N GLU A 262 -29.01 -8.30 1.33
CA GLU A 262 -30.31 -8.96 1.10
C GLU A 262 -31.49 -8.25 1.79
N GLU A 263 -31.27 -7.65 2.97
CA GLU A 263 -32.30 -6.87 3.68
C GLU A 263 -32.55 -5.51 3.03
N LEU A 264 -31.52 -4.93 2.41
CA LEU A 264 -31.62 -3.65 1.69
C LEU A 264 -32.30 -3.80 0.33
N GLY A 265 -32.22 -4.97 -0.30
CA GLY A 265 -32.84 -5.22 -1.61
C GLY A 265 -32.47 -4.15 -2.63
N ARG A 266 -33.46 -3.62 -3.38
CA ARG A 266 -33.21 -2.56 -4.38
C ARG A 266 -33.10 -1.13 -3.83
N HIS A 267 -33.10 -0.93 -2.51
CA HIS A 267 -32.72 0.35 -1.92
C HIS A 267 -31.21 0.61 -2.03
N ASP A 268 -30.42 -0.43 -2.35
CA ASP A 268 -29.01 -0.32 -2.75
C ASP A 268 -28.75 0.76 -3.82
N ARG A 269 -29.69 0.99 -4.75
CA ARG A 269 -29.61 2.00 -5.84
C ARG A 269 -29.68 3.45 -5.40
N GLU A 270 -29.97 3.76 -4.13
CA GLU A 270 -30.03 5.16 -3.71
C GLU A 270 -28.62 5.77 -3.60
N ILE A 271 -28.45 6.89 -4.30
CA ILE A 271 -27.18 7.60 -4.51
C ILE A 271 -27.27 9.09 -4.13
N LYS A 272 -28.43 9.55 -3.64
CA LYS A 272 -28.64 10.91 -3.12
C LYS A 272 -28.89 10.88 -1.62
N ARG A 273 -28.23 11.79 -0.91
CA ARG A 273 -28.37 12.03 0.53
C ARG A 273 -29.74 12.63 0.90
N ASN A 274 -30.03 12.66 2.20
CA ASN A 274 -31.19 13.32 2.82
C ASN A 274 -32.57 12.83 2.35
N LYS A 275 -32.69 11.56 1.97
CA LYS A 275 -33.99 10.91 1.68
C LYS A 275 -34.37 9.94 2.78
N GLN A 276 -35.63 9.97 3.20
CA GLN A 276 -36.16 8.95 4.09
C GLN A 276 -36.46 7.67 3.28
N ILE A 277 -35.84 6.56 3.69
CA ILE A 277 -36.02 5.23 3.13
C ILE A 277 -36.80 4.39 4.14
N SER A 278 -37.89 3.75 3.70
CA SER A 278 -38.64 2.76 4.48
C SER A 278 -38.70 1.45 3.71
N LEU A 279 -38.46 0.33 4.40
CA LEU A 279 -38.50 -1.02 3.81
C LEU A 279 -39.00 -2.05 4.83
N THR A 280 -39.54 -3.17 4.33
CA THR A 280 -39.79 -4.37 5.12
C THR A 280 -38.72 -5.40 4.76
N THR A 281 -37.91 -5.81 5.74
CA THR A 281 -36.87 -6.82 5.54
C THR A 281 -37.49 -8.20 5.25
N PRO A 282 -36.74 -9.17 4.66
CA PRO A 282 -37.21 -10.55 4.47
C PRO A 282 -37.68 -11.26 5.76
N SER A 283 -37.29 -10.75 6.94
CA SER A 283 -37.75 -11.26 8.25
C SER A 283 -39.15 -10.74 8.68
N GLY A 284 -39.75 -9.82 7.93
CA GLY A 284 -40.99 -9.12 8.31
C GLY A 284 -40.78 -7.93 9.25
N ARG A 285 -39.53 -7.62 9.65
CA ARG A 285 -39.19 -6.38 10.36
C ARG A 285 -39.26 -5.19 9.40
N ASP A 286 -40.13 -4.22 9.69
CA ASP A 286 -40.12 -2.89 9.08
C ASP A 286 -38.97 -2.04 9.63
N VAL A 287 -38.32 -1.26 8.76
CA VAL A 287 -37.22 -0.35 9.12
C VAL A 287 -37.37 0.95 8.33
N THR A 288 -37.07 2.08 8.98
CA THR A 288 -36.98 3.41 8.34
C THR A 288 -35.68 4.10 8.73
N PHE A 289 -34.95 4.67 7.76
CA PHE A 289 -33.66 5.33 7.95
C PHE A 289 -33.41 6.46 6.92
N ASN A 290 -32.31 7.22 7.05
CA ASN A 290 -31.89 8.24 6.08
C ASN A 290 -30.89 7.66 5.08
N SER A 291 -31.04 7.97 3.79
CA SER A 291 -30.17 7.52 2.69
C SER A 291 -28.71 7.92 2.84
N ASP A 292 -28.37 8.88 3.71
CA ASP A 292 -27.00 9.16 4.13
C ASP A 292 -26.25 7.87 4.54
N LEU A 293 -26.88 6.93 5.25
CA LEU A 293 -26.26 5.65 5.63
C LEU A 293 -25.89 4.78 4.41
N LEU A 294 -26.65 4.87 3.31
CA LEU A 294 -26.36 4.19 2.04
C LEU A 294 -25.27 4.89 1.22
N VAL A 295 -25.07 6.19 1.43
CA VAL A 295 -24.00 6.97 0.79
C VAL A 295 -22.69 6.78 1.57
N GLU A 296 -22.74 6.79 2.91
CA GLU A 296 -21.61 6.48 3.80
C GLU A 296 -21.07 5.07 3.57
N ALA A 297 -21.95 4.07 3.44
CA ALA A 297 -21.54 2.70 3.11
C ALA A 297 -20.87 2.59 1.73
N LYS A 298 -21.35 3.34 0.72
CA LYS A 298 -20.73 3.38 -0.61
C LYS A 298 -19.42 4.17 -0.64
N LEU A 299 -19.30 5.26 0.12
CA LEU A 299 -18.02 5.94 0.32
C LEU A 299 -17.01 5.03 1.00
N ARG A 300 -17.42 4.24 2.00
CA ARG A 300 -16.57 3.20 2.60
C ARG A 300 -16.17 2.13 1.57
N ARG A 301 -17.07 1.75 0.66
CA ARG A 301 -16.76 0.84 -0.45
C ARG A 301 -15.75 1.45 -1.44
N PHE A 302 -15.95 2.69 -1.89
CA PHE A 302 -14.98 3.43 -2.71
C PHE A 302 -13.61 3.48 -2.04
N TYR A 303 -13.55 3.87 -0.77
CA TYR A 303 -12.28 3.99 -0.04
C TYR A 303 -11.63 2.63 0.24
N THR A 304 -12.40 1.54 0.23
CA THR A 304 -11.87 0.16 0.25
C THR A 304 -11.12 -0.13 -1.06
N PHE A 305 -11.74 0.12 -2.22
CA PHE A 305 -11.06 0.03 -3.53
C PHE A 305 -9.85 0.97 -3.63
N PHE A 306 -9.96 2.21 -3.16
CA PHE A 306 -8.86 3.18 -3.17
C PHE A 306 -7.66 2.70 -2.36
N CYS A 307 -7.89 2.20 -1.14
CA CYS A 307 -6.82 1.69 -0.28
C CYS A 307 -6.19 0.39 -0.83
N TYR A 308 -6.97 -0.46 -1.50
CA TYR A 308 -6.41 -1.58 -2.27
C TYR A 308 -5.54 -1.10 -3.45
N LYS A 309 -6.03 -0.17 -4.29
CA LYS A 309 -5.28 0.35 -5.44
C LYS A 309 -3.97 1.01 -5.00
N GLU A 310 -4.02 1.90 -4.01
CA GLU A 310 -2.84 2.56 -3.43
C GLU A 310 -1.84 1.56 -2.85
N ALA A 311 -2.29 0.54 -2.09
CA ALA A 311 -1.39 -0.46 -1.52
C ALA A 311 -0.68 -1.30 -2.61
N TYR A 312 -1.34 -1.61 -3.73
CA TYR A 312 -0.74 -2.29 -4.87
C TYR A 312 0.25 -1.39 -5.62
N ILE A 313 -0.11 -0.14 -5.92
CA ILE A 313 0.79 0.84 -6.56
C ILE A 313 2.05 1.03 -5.71
N LYS A 314 1.89 1.15 -4.39
CA LYS A 314 2.99 1.26 -3.40
C LYS A 314 3.82 -0.01 -3.25
N LEU A 315 3.27 -1.18 -3.59
CA LEU A 315 4.01 -2.43 -3.69
C LEU A 315 4.93 -2.40 -4.93
N ALA A 316 4.36 -2.14 -6.11
CA ALA A 316 5.11 -2.05 -7.38
C ALA A 316 6.13 -0.89 -7.40
N GLY A 317 5.88 0.16 -6.60
CA GLY A 317 6.74 1.33 -6.52
C GLY A 317 6.51 2.37 -7.61
N GLU A 318 5.41 2.23 -8.36
CA GLU A 318 4.90 3.24 -9.28
C GLU A 318 4.11 4.33 -8.53
N ALA A 319 3.40 5.19 -9.27
CA ALA A 319 2.54 6.24 -8.75
C ALA A 319 1.20 6.26 -9.51
N LEU A 320 0.26 7.12 -9.08
CA LEU A 320 -1.05 7.36 -9.73
C LEU A 320 -0.99 7.96 -11.16
N LEU A 321 0.15 7.83 -11.85
CA LEU A 321 0.36 8.17 -13.26
C LEU A 321 0.64 6.92 -14.12
N ALA A 322 0.55 5.72 -13.54
CA ALA A 322 0.69 4.46 -14.24
C ALA A 322 -0.39 4.32 -15.34
N PRO A 323 -0.03 3.98 -16.59
CA PRO A 323 -1.01 3.86 -17.68
C PRO A 323 -1.90 2.62 -17.59
N TRP A 324 -1.67 1.75 -16.59
CA TRP A 324 -2.35 0.48 -16.37
C TRP A 324 -3.38 0.49 -15.22
N LEU A 325 -3.64 1.62 -14.56
CA LEU A 325 -4.49 1.68 -13.35
C LEU A 325 -5.89 1.08 -13.53
N LYS A 326 -6.51 1.28 -14.69
CA LYS A 326 -7.84 0.74 -15.04
C LYS A 326 -7.82 -0.76 -15.36
N GLN A 327 -6.65 -1.32 -15.62
CA GLN A 327 -6.41 -2.71 -15.99
C GLN A 327 -6.02 -3.55 -14.78
N LEU A 328 -5.54 -2.93 -13.70
CA LEU A 328 -5.59 -3.50 -12.35
C LEU A 328 -7.04 -3.41 -11.86
N GLU A 329 -7.66 -4.52 -11.52
CA GLU A 329 -9.05 -4.59 -11.05
C GLU A 329 -9.16 -5.48 -9.81
N PHE A 330 -10.07 -5.14 -8.89
CA PHE A 330 -10.30 -5.92 -7.67
C PHE A 330 -11.69 -6.56 -7.66
N PHE A 331 -11.74 -7.89 -7.52
CA PHE A 331 -12.97 -8.68 -7.45
C PHE A 331 -13.19 -9.23 -6.03
N ASN A 332 -14.42 -9.67 -5.74
CA ASN A 332 -14.89 -9.99 -4.38
C ASN A 332 -14.64 -8.89 -3.32
N VAL A 333 -14.51 -7.61 -3.72
CA VAL A 333 -14.28 -6.51 -2.78
C VAL A 333 -15.46 -6.35 -1.83
N ARG A 334 -15.15 -6.32 -0.52
CA ARG A 334 -16.09 -6.13 0.58
C ARG A 334 -15.55 -5.12 1.59
N SER A 335 -16.40 -4.19 2.01
CA SER A 335 -16.06 -3.17 3.00
C SER A 335 -15.87 -3.79 4.40
N PRO A 336 -14.76 -3.53 5.12
CA PRO A 336 -14.56 -4.03 6.48
C PRO A 336 -15.42 -3.26 7.50
N LYS A 337 -16.15 -3.97 8.37
CA LYS A 337 -16.90 -3.35 9.47
C LYS A 337 -16.00 -2.51 10.39
N PRO A 338 -16.43 -1.29 10.78
CA PRO A 338 -15.62 -0.38 11.59
C PRO A 338 -15.25 -0.97 12.95
N GLY A 339 -14.13 -0.50 13.49
CA GLY A 339 -13.77 -0.68 14.89
C GLY A 339 -14.40 0.42 15.77
N VAL A 340 -14.06 0.40 17.06
CA VAL A 340 -14.56 1.40 18.02
C VAL A 340 -13.60 2.60 18.10
N PRO A 341 -14.07 3.86 17.93
CA PRO A 341 -13.24 5.04 18.08
C PRO A 341 -12.82 5.27 19.54
N ALA A 342 -11.66 5.88 19.74
CA ALA A 342 -11.13 6.20 21.07
C ALA A 342 -12.07 7.14 21.85
N ARG A 343 -12.61 6.68 22.99
CA ARG A 343 -13.49 7.47 23.88
C ARG A 343 -12.94 7.48 25.31
N CYS A 344 -12.59 8.69 25.79
CA CYS A 344 -12.18 9.06 27.17
C CYS A 344 -11.02 8.28 27.81
N SER A 345 -11.13 6.97 27.93
CA SER A 345 -10.14 6.04 28.52
C SER A 345 -9.86 4.83 27.62
N THR A 346 -10.58 4.68 26.51
CA THR A 346 -10.36 3.62 25.52
C THR A 346 -9.41 4.08 24.42
N HIS A 347 -8.42 3.25 24.10
CA HIS A 347 -7.65 3.38 22.87
C HIS A 347 -8.52 2.94 21.68
N GLY A 348 -8.29 3.53 20.51
CA GLY A 348 -8.95 3.12 19.26
C GLY A 348 -8.73 1.64 18.96
N GLN A 349 -9.79 0.95 18.54
CA GLN A 349 -9.81 -0.49 18.37
C GLN A 349 -9.81 -0.88 16.90
N TRP A 350 -9.18 -2.00 16.58
CA TRP A 350 -9.32 -2.64 15.28
C TRP A 350 -10.75 -3.14 15.08
N GLY A 351 -11.27 -2.94 13.87
CA GLY A 351 -12.50 -3.57 13.39
C GLY A 351 -12.20 -4.85 12.63
N GLU A 352 -13.10 -5.18 11.71
CA GLU A 352 -13.02 -6.38 10.88
C GLU A 352 -11.80 -6.37 9.94
N GLN A 353 -11.23 -7.55 9.74
CA GLN A 353 -10.20 -7.85 8.73
C GLN A 353 -10.85 -8.67 7.60
N VAL A 354 -10.46 -8.38 6.36
CA VAL A 354 -11.01 -8.95 5.12
C VAL A 354 -9.82 -9.29 4.21
N ASP A 355 -9.67 -10.56 3.86
CA ASP A 355 -8.51 -11.11 3.12
C ASP A 355 -8.91 -12.02 1.93
N ASP A 356 -10.16 -11.91 1.48
CA ASP A 356 -10.78 -12.66 0.38
C ASP A 356 -10.90 -11.84 -0.93
N VAL A 357 -10.17 -10.73 -1.06
CA VAL A 357 -10.14 -9.94 -2.30
C VAL A 357 -9.32 -10.63 -3.39
N GLU A 358 -9.86 -10.70 -4.59
CA GLU A 358 -9.16 -11.16 -5.79
C GLU A 358 -8.48 -9.96 -6.49
N VAL A 359 -7.28 -10.17 -7.02
CA VAL A 359 -6.53 -9.16 -7.78
C VAL A 359 -6.41 -9.62 -9.22
N HIS A 360 -6.84 -8.80 -10.17
CA HIS A 360 -6.79 -9.10 -11.60
C HIS A 360 -6.02 -8.01 -12.35
N MET A 361 -5.27 -8.39 -13.39
CA MET A 361 -4.49 -7.51 -14.25
C MET A 361 -4.77 -7.83 -15.72
N ASN A 362 -5.33 -6.88 -16.46
CA ASN A 362 -5.85 -7.08 -17.84
C ASN A 362 -6.87 -8.24 -17.93
N GLY A 363 -7.70 -8.43 -16.89
CA GLY A 363 -8.68 -9.54 -16.83
C GLY A 363 -8.05 -10.93 -16.64
N GLN A 364 -6.86 -11.01 -16.03
CA GLN A 364 -6.22 -12.25 -15.59
C GLN A 364 -5.89 -12.18 -14.10
N GLU A 365 -6.18 -13.23 -13.34
CA GLU A 365 -5.92 -13.29 -11.89
C GLU A 365 -4.40 -13.25 -11.59
N VAL A 366 -3.99 -12.39 -10.66
CA VAL A 366 -2.59 -12.19 -10.25
C VAL A 366 -2.28 -13.07 -9.04
N VAL A 367 -2.19 -14.38 -9.29
CA VAL A 367 -2.12 -15.44 -8.26
C VAL A 367 -0.88 -15.40 -7.34
N ASP A 368 0.16 -14.65 -7.71
CA ASP A 368 1.35 -14.40 -6.90
C ASP A 368 1.21 -13.19 -5.95
N VAL A 369 0.05 -12.51 -5.96
CA VAL A 369 -0.30 -11.41 -5.06
C VAL A 369 -1.29 -11.87 -3.99
N ARG A 370 -1.15 -11.34 -2.77
CA ARG A 370 -2.19 -11.40 -1.73
C ARG A 370 -2.41 -10.03 -1.13
N MET A 371 -3.68 -9.70 -0.93
CA MET A 371 -4.09 -8.44 -0.32
C MET A 371 -5.08 -8.67 0.81
N LYS A 372 -5.11 -7.75 1.77
CA LYS A 372 -6.13 -7.69 2.82
C LYS A 372 -6.33 -6.27 3.27
N ILE A 373 -7.50 -5.96 3.80
CA ILE A 373 -7.82 -4.69 4.46
C ILE A 373 -8.32 -4.94 5.88
N GLN A 374 -8.04 -4.02 6.80
CA GLN A 374 -8.56 -4.06 8.16
C GLN A 374 -9.02 -2.67 8.60
N ALA A 375 -10.21 -2.58 9.19
CA ALA A 375 -10.70 -1.32 9.75
C ALA A 375 -9.97 -0.96 11.05
N PHE A 376 -9.78 0.33 11.31
CA PHE A 376 -9.28 0.86 12.58
C PHE A 376 -10.15 2.06 13.00
N GLU A 377 -10.63 2.05 14.25
CA GLU A 377 -11.66 2.97 14.71
C GLU A 377 -12.85 3.00 13.71
N GLU A 378 -13.62 4.09 13.70
CA GLU A 378 -14.78 4.26 12.83
C GLU A 378 -14.35 4.59 11.38
N SER A 379 -13.47 5.57 11.24
CA SER A 379 -13.17 6.23 9.96
C SER A 379 -11.98 5.66 9.17
N PHE A 380 -11.16 4.78 9.74
CA PHE A 380 -9.93 4.32 9.07
C PHE A 380 -10.01 2.89 8.55
N MET A 381 -9.28 2.65 7.48
CA MET A 381 -9.00 1.31 6.95
C MET A 381 -7.53 1.25 6.52
N VAL A 382 -6.87 0.12 6.78
CA VAL A 382 -5.46 -0.12 6.47
C VAL A 382 -5.38 -1.34 5.56
N SER A 383 -4.84 -1.16 4.36
CA SER A 383 -4.65 -2.19 3.35
C SER A 383 -3.19 -2.65 3.32
N THR A 384 -2.95 -3.95 3.13
CA THR A 384 -1.61 -4.49 2.86
C THR A 384 -1.63 -5.37 1.61
N ALA A 385 -0.63 -5.18 0.76
CA ALA A 385 -0.33 -6.05 -0.37
C ALA A 385 1.02 -6.76 -0.15
N ILE A 386 1.11 -8.02 -0.58
CA ILE A 386 2.36 -8.76 -0.74
C ILE A 386 2.37 -9.46 -2.12
N GLN A 387 3.55 -9.61 -2.73
CA GLN A 387 3.72 -10.27 -4.04
C GLN A 387 5.02 -11.08 -4.06
N GLY A 388 5.06 -12.22 -4.77
CA GLY A 388 6.28 -13.01 -5.00
C GLY A 388 6.13 -14.46 -4.52
N ASP A 389 7.20 -15.05 -3.94
CA ASP A 389 7.13 -16.39 -3.33
C ASP A 389 6.42 -16.33 -1.96
N ILE A 390 5.11 -16.10 -2.00
CA ILE A 390 4.24 -15.93 -0.83
C ILE A 390 3.52 -17.22 -0.43
N GLN A 391 3.97 -18.39 -0.92
CA GLN A 391 3.24 -19.63 -0.76
C GLN A 391 3.20 -20.11 0.70
N GLY A 392 1.98 -20.23 1.24
CA GLY A 392 1.75 -20.57 2.65
C GLY A 392 2.02 -19.43 3.64
N MET A 393 2.46 -18.24 3.20
CA MET A 393 2.63 -17.09 4.08
C MET A 393 1.30 -16.42 4.43
N LYS A 394 1.27 -15.83 5.64
CA LYS A 394 0.17 -15.01 6.16
C LYS A 394 0.71 -13.66 6.59
N VAL A 395 0.07 -12.58 6.17
CA VAL A 395 0.39 -11.22 6.65
C VAL A 395 -0.16 -11.08 8.08
N PRO A 396 0.66 -10.77 9.10
CA PRO A 396 0.21 -10.70 10.49
C PRO A 396 -0.77 -9.54 10.73
N GLY A 397 -1.43 -9.54 11.90
CA GLY A 397 -2.14 -8.35 12.37
C GLY A 397 -1.18 -7.18 12.64
N PHE A 398 -1.67 -5.96 12.56
CA PHE A 398 -0.87 -4.77 12.84
C PHE A 398 -0.56 -4.64 14.34
N THR A 399 0.73 -4.69 14.68
CA THR A 399 1.20 -4.40 16.05
C THR A 399 1.27 -2.88 16.25
N LYS A 400 0.52 -2.35 17.23
CA LYS A 400 0.62 -0.95 17.62
C LYS A 400 1.87 -0.74 18.48
N LEU A 401 2.75 0.17 18.07
CA LEU A 401 3.98 0.51 18.80
C LEU A 401 3.82 1.80 19.61
N ASP A 402 4.41 1.85 20.80
CA ASP A 402 4.71 3.10 21.50
C ASP A 402 6.04 3.70 21.02
N LEU A 403 6.00 4.99 20.64
CA LEU A 403 7.20 5.64 20.11
C LEU A 403 8.34 5.68 21.14
N ARG A 404 8.04 5.85 22.43
CA ARG A 404 9.05 6.12 23.45
C ARG A 404 9.68 4.85 23.99
N SER A 405 8.87 3.89 24.45
CA SER A 405 9.36 2.67 25.09
C SER A 405 9.86 1.62 24.11
N GLU A 406 9.41 1.63 22.86
CA GLU A 406 9.84 0.67 21.85
C GLU A 406 10.78 1.33 20.84
N VAL A 407 10.32 2.33 20.07
CA VAL A 407 11.08 2.87 18.92
C VAL A 407 12.30 3.68 19.35
N LEU A 408 12.13 4.70 20.19
CA LEU A 408 13.23 5.56 20.65
C LEU A 408 14.14 4.82 21.64
N SER A 409 13.58 3.96 22.51
CA SER A 409 14.38 3.13 23.42
C SER A 409 15.30 2.19 22.65
N TYR A 410 14.80 1.54 21.60
CA TYR A 410 15.62 0.73 20.69
C TYR A 410 16.71 1.57 20.01
N ALA A 411 16.35 2.73 19.44
CA ALA A 411 17.29 3.60 18.73
C ALA A 411 18.46 4.06 19.63
N HIS A 412 18.18 4.44 20.87
CA HIS A 412 19.21 4.78 21.87
C HIS A 412 20.00 3.54 22.34
N LYS A 413 19.39 2.36 22.49
CA LYS A 413 20.08 1.12 22.87
C LYS A 413 21.03 0.63 21.78
N HIS A 414 20.67 0.78 20.51
CA HIS A 414 21.37 0.22 19.34
C HIS A 414 21.96 1.31 18.43
N LEU A 415 22.35 2.46 18.99
CA LEU A 415 22.85 3.59 18.21
C LEU A 415 24.06 3.22 17.35
N ASP A 416 25.11 2.69 17.97
CA ASP A 416 26.40 2.36 17.33
C ASP A 416 26.82 0.89 17.52
N VAL A 417 25.87 0.00 17.81
CA VAL A 417 26.05 -1.44 18.04
C VAL A 417 24.95 -2.24 17.37
N SER A 418 25.22 -3.46 16.90
CA SER A 418 24.20 -4.28 16.25
C SER A 418 23.09 -4.74 17.22
N PRO A 419 21.96 -5.25 16.70
CA PRO A 419 20.93 -5.88 17.51
C PRO A 419 21.38 -7.20 18.15
N SER A 420 22.17 -8.03 17.45
CA SER A 420 22.73 -9.28 17.99
C SER A 420 23.75 -9.08 19.11
N GLU A 421 24.59 -8.04 19.06
CA GLU A 421 25.57 -7.69 20.12
C GLU A 421 24.95 -7.35 21.50
N ARG A 422 23.63 -7.11 21.57
CA ARG A 422 22.92 -6.82 22.83
C ARG A 422 21.65 -7.65 23.03
N ARG A 423 21.71 -8.95 22.71
CA ARG A 423 20.70 -9.95 23.10
C ARG A 423 21.01 -10.54 24.48
#